data_AF-A0A1V5M4H8-F1
#
_entry.id   AF-A0A1V5M4H8-F1
#
_cell.length_a   1.000
_cell.length_b   1.000
_cell.length_c   1.000
_cell.angle_alpha   90.00
_cell.angle_beta   90.00
_cell.angle_gamma   90.00
#
_symmetry.space_group_name_H-M   'P 1'
#
loop_
_entity.id
_entity.type
_entity.pdbx_description
1 polymer ?
#
loop_
_entity_poly.entity_id
_entity_poly.type
_entity_poly.pdbx_seq_one_letter_code
_entity_poly.pdbx_strand_id
1 'polypeptide(L)'
;MHAEYVAPYGTEGFVRLLAAHAALLRILDALIRLNLAFASGVDLDHERMLNARQQLLDELARHDLAELFSATERYYRQCASEGQTEMAGELRTAWDAARARLAKMMEVEAQTRDALMAVRDALLAQVTAQSRGQSVRRYGADLRSAPRFLDGVR
;
A
#
# COMPACT_ATOMS: atom_id res chain seq x y z
N MET A 1 18.12 20.16 -3.20
CA MET A 1 17.52 21.45 -2.81
C MET A 1 16.30 21.64 -3.70
N HIS A 2 15.15 21.08 -3.33
CA HIS A 2 13.92 21.14 -4.15
C HIS A 2 13.08 22.35 -3.71
N ALA A 3 13.07 23.38 -4.54
CA ALA A 3 12.44 24.67 -4.27
C ALA A 3 11.00 24.76 -4.84
N GLU A 4 10.26 23.65 -4.91
CA GLU A 4 8.96 23.61 -5.61
C GLU A 4 7.79 24.21 -4.84
N TYR A 5 7.88 24.29 -3.50
CA TYR A 5 6.80 24.82 -2.65
C TYR A 5 7.13 26.18 -2.01
N VAL A 6 8.05 26.95 -2.61
CA VAL A 6 8.17 28.38 -2.32
C VAL A 6 6.96 29.07 -2.97
N ALA A 7 5.82 28.99 -2.28
CA ALA A 7 4.58 29.60 -2.72
C ALA A 7 4.76 31.14 -2.70
N PRO A 8 4.54 31.85 -3.82
CA PRO A 8 4.48 33.31 -3.78
C PRO A 8 3.35 33.74 -2.83
N TYR A 9 3.57 34.82 -2.07
CA TYR A 9 2.59 35.33 -1.11
C TYR A 9 1.27 35.71 -1.80
N GLY A 10 0.15 35.55 -1.10
CA GLY A 10 -1.19 35.86 -1.60
C GLY A 10 -1.89 34.71 -2.33
N THR A 11 -2.96 35.00 -3.07
CA THR A 11 -3.88 34.03 -3.67
C THR A 11 -3.22 33.00 -4.59
N GLU A 12 -2.12 33.36 -5.26
CA GLU A 12 -1.39 32.43 -6.12
C GLU A 12 -0.73 31.31 -5.30
N GLY A 13 -0.15 31.63 -4.15
CA GLY A 13 0.41 30.63 -3.24
C GLY A 13 -0.64 29.70 -2.67
N PHE A 14 -1.81 30.24 -2.33
CA PHE A 14 -2.96 29.46 -1.88
C PHE A 14 -3.41 28.45 -2.93
N VAL A 15 -3.63 28.90 -4.17
CA VAL A 15 -4.09 28.03 -5.27
C VAL A 15 -3.07 26.92 -5.54
N ARG A 16 -1.76 27.23 -5.52
CA ARG A 16 -0.71 26.23 -5.71
C ARG A 16 -0.71 25.17 -4.59
N LEU A 17 -0.82 25.59 -3.34
CA LEU A 17 -0.89 24.66 -2.20
C LEU A 17 -2.15 23.80 -2.26
N LEU A 18 -3.31 24.39 -2.58
CA LEU A 18 -4.56 23.65 -2.70
C LEU A 18 -4.50 22.64 -3.85
N ALA A 19 -3.94 23.03 -5.00
CA ALA A 19 -3.72 22.13 -6.14
C ALA A 19 -2.78 20.97 -5.78
N ALA A 20 -1.71 21.24 -5.02
CA ALA A 20 -0.80 20.20 -4.55
C ALA A 20 -1.49 19.19 -3.61
N HIS A 21 -2.33 19.65 -2.68
CA HIS A 21 -3.13 18.76 -1.84
C HIS A 21 -4.16 17.96 -2.65
N ALA A 22 -4.79 18.58 -3.64
CA ALA A 22 -5.74 17.88 -4.51
C ALA A 22 -5.05 16.78 -5.34
N ALA A 23 -3.85 17.04 -5.86
CA ALA A 23 -3.04 16.03 -6.55
C ALA A 23 -2.66 14.88 -5.61
N LEU A 24 -2.15 15.21 -4.42
CA LEU A 24 -1.81 14.23 -3.39
C LEU A 24 -3.02 13.33 -3.04
N LEU A 25 -4.19 13.93 -2.82
CA LEU A 25 -5.41 13.18 -2.51
C LEU A 25 -5.80 12.20 -3.62
N ARG A 26 -5.67 12.58 -4.90
CA ARG A 26 -5.96 11.70 -6.04
C ARG A 26 -5.01 10.51 -6.08
N ILE A 27 -3.72 10.73 -5.85
CA ILE A 27 -2.71 9.66 -5.83
C ILE A 27 -3.02 8.68 -4.67
N LEU A 28 -3.29 9.20 -3.48
CA LEU A 28 -3.62 8.39 -2.31
C LEU A 28 -4.94 7.62 -2.49
N ASP A 29 -5.96 8.25 -3.09
CA ASP A 29 -7.21 7.60 -3.44
C ASP A 29 -6.99 6.41 -4.37
N ALA A 30 -6.19 6.61 -5.41
CA ALA A 30 -5.86 5.58 -6.39
C ALA A 30 -5.09 4.42 -5.75
N LEU A 31 -4.06 4.71 -4.94
CA LEU A 31 -3.31 3.70 -4.20
C LEU A 31 -4.20 2.88 -3.26
N ILE A 32 -5.10 3.52 -2.53
CA ILE A 32 -6.01 2.83 -1.61
C ILE A 32 -6.97 1.91 -2.37
N ARG A 33 -7.57 2.40 -3.46
CA ARG A 33 -8.48 1.57 -4.28
C ARG A 33 -7.75 0.38 -4.86
N LEU A 34 -6.53 0.58 -5.35
CA LEU A 34 -5.72 -0.47 -5.96
C LEU A 34 -5.32 -1.54 -4.93
N ASN A 35 -4.87 -1.13 -3.74
CA ASN A 35 -4.51 -2.06 -2.67
C ASN A 35 -5.74 -2.83 -2.15
N LEU A 36 -6.90 -2.18 -2.04
CA LEU A 36 -8.15 -2.87 -1.69
C LEU A 36 -8.59 -3.87 -2.76
N ALA A 37 -8.48 -3.52 -4.05
CA ALA A 37 -8.77 -4.44 -5.15
C ALA A 37 -7.82 -5.65 -5.16
N PHE A 38 -6.56 -5.43 -4.81
CA PHE A 38 -5.57 -6.48 -4.66
C PHE A 38 -5.92 -7.42 -3.50
N ALA A 39 -6.29 -6.87 -2.34
CA ALA A 39 -6.68 -7.64 -1.17
C ALA A 39 -7.97 -8.46 -1.37
N SER A 40 -8.91 -7.97 -2.19
CA SER A 40 -10.18 -8.66 -2.46
C SER A 40 -10.09 -9.75 -3.52
N GLY A 41 -8.92 -9.95 -4.15
CA GLY A 41 -8.72 -11.01 -5.15
C GLY A 41 -9.55 -10.80 -6.41
N VAL A 42 -9.87 -9.55 -6.76
CA VAL A 42 -10.51 -9.24 -8.04
C VAL A 42 -9.58 -9.69 -9.16
N ASP A 43 -10.12 -10.47 -10.09
CA ASP A 43 -9.39 -11.09 -11.21
C ASP A 43 -9.01 -10.02 -12.24
N LEU A 44 -8.01 -9.22 -11.86
CA LEU A 44 -7.35 -8.22 -12.67
C LEU A 44 -5.94 -8.73 -12.96
N ASP A 45 -5.47 -8.48 -14.17
CA ASP A 45 -4.11 -8.77 -14.61
C ASP A 45 -3.10 -8.27 -13.55
N HIS A 46 -2.54 -9.22 -12.79
CA HIS A 46 -1.78 -8.96 -11.58
C HIS A 46 -0.54 -8.11 -11.89
N GLU A 47 0.05 -8.31 -13.06
CA GLU A 47 1.21 -7.56 -13.55
C GLU A 47 0.83 -6.10 -13.84
N ARG A 48 -0.33 -5.86 -14.46
CA ARG A 48 -0.84 -4.49 -14.66
C ARG A 48 -1.11 -3.77 -13.35
N MET A 49 -1.66 -4.47 -12.35
CA MET A 49 -1.90 -3.88 -11.04
C MET A 49 -0.60 -3.49 -10.34
N LEU A 50 0.42 -4.35 -10.38
CA LEU A 50 1.73 -4.05 -9.81
C LEU A 50 2.41 -2.87 -10.52
N ASN A 51 2.34 -2.82 -11.84
CA ASN A 51 2.87 -1.70 -12.62
C ASN A 51 2.15 -0.38 -12.33
N ALA A 52 0.81 -0.40 -12.26
CA ALA A 52 0.01 0.78 -11.88
C ALA A 52 0.32 1.24 -10.45
N ARG A 53 0.52 0.30 -9.52
CA ARG A 53 0.91 0.61 -8.14
C ARG A 53 2.26 1.30 -8.10
N GLN A 54 3.25 0.75 -8.82
CA GLN A 54 4.60 1.33 -8.86
C GLN A 54 4.59 2.74 -9.45
N GLN A 55 3.85 2.97 -10.54
CA GLN A 55 3.72 4.30 -11.14
C GLN A 55 3.15 5.33 -10.16
N LEU A 56 2.11 4.96 -9.41
CA LEU A 56 1.51 5.84 -8.40
C LEU A 56 2.45 6.10 -7.21
N LEU A 57 3.26 5.12 -6.82
CA LEU A 57 4.28 5.30 -5.78
C LEU A 57 5.42 6.22 -6.26
N ASP A 58 5.84 6.07 -7.51
CA ASP A 58 6.84 6.95 -8.12
C ASP A 58 6.30 8.38 -8.25
N GLU A 59 5.02 8.54 -8.58
CA GLU A 59 4.34 9.84 -8.61
C GLU A 59 4.24 10.44 -7.19
N LEU A 60 3.86 9.64 -6.20
CA LEU A 60 3.85 10.06 -4.79
C LEU A 60 5.25 10.49 -4.32
N ALA A 61 6.30 9.77 -4.71
CA ALA A 61 7.69 10.06 -4.34
C ALA A 61 8.22 11.36 -4.95
N ARG A 62 7.62 11.85 -6.05
CA ARG A 62 7.93 13.18 -6.60
C ARG A 62 7.39 14.31 -5.72
N HIS A 63 6.39 14.03 -4.89
CA HIS A 63 5.92 14.99 -3.91
C HIS A 63 6.81 14.95 -2.67
N ASP A 64 7.55 16.05 -2.43
CA ASP A 64 8.16 16.28 -1.13
C ASP A 64 7.06 16.61 -0.11
N LEU A 65 6.52 15.57 0.53
CA LEU A 65 5.45 15.69 1.51
C LEU A 65 5.87 16.54 2.71
N ALA A 66 7.14 16.48 3.11
CA ALA A 66 7.65 17.26 4.24
C ALA A 66 7.65 18.76 3.89
N GLU A 67 8.13 19.11 2.70
CA GLU A 67 8.13 20.49 2.25
C GLU A 67 6.71 21.00 1.96
N LEU A 68 5.82 20.17 1.38
CA LEU A 68 4.41 20.53 1.18
C LEU A 68 3.73 20.86 2.52
N PHE A 69 3.85 20.00 3.53
CA PHE A 69 3.24 20.25 4.84
C PHE A 69 3.87 21.46 5.54
N SER A 70 5.19 21.64 5.44
CA SER A 70 5.86 22.82 6.00
C SER A 70 5.40 24.12 5.32
N ALA A 71 5.30 24.14 4.00
CA ALA A 71 4.80 25.29 3.24
C ALA A 71 3.34 25.61 3.59
N THR A 72 2.51 24.59 3.76
CA THR A 72 1.12 24.69 4.19
C THR A 72 1.00 25.29 5.58
N GLU A 73 1.84 24.85 6.52
CA GLU A 73 1.87 25.41 7.88
C GLU A 73 2.28 26.88 7.90
N ARG A 74 3.33 27.23 7.14
CA ARG A 74 3.78 28.63 7.01
C ARG A 74 2.66 29.50 6.45
N TYR A 75 2.01 29.06 5.38
CA TYR A 75 0.92 29.79 4.74
C TYR A 75 -0.30 29.93 5.66
N TYR A 76 -0.66 28.87 6.39
CA TYR A 76 -1.75 28.92 7.37
C TYR A 76 -1.50 29.96 8.48
N ARG A 77 -0.29 29.97 9.07
CA ARG A 77 0.07 30.95 10.11
C ARG A 77 0.00 32.38 9.58
N GLN A 78 0.38 32.57 8.31
CA GLN A 78 0.30 33.87 7.66
C GLN A 78 -1.14 34.32 7.42
N CYS A 79 -2.00 33.47 6.83
CA CYS A 79 -3.41 33.81 6.62
C CYS A 79 -4.12 34.16 7.95
N ALA A 80 -3.76 33.47 9.04
CA ALA A 80 -4.27 33.80 10.37
C ALA A 80 -3.82 35.20 10.84
N SER A 81 -2.58 35.61 10.56
CA SER A 81 -2.08 36.95 10.89
C SER A 81 -2.67 38.06 10.01
N GLU A 82 -3.07 37.75 8.79
CA GLU A 82 -3.65 38.69 7.82
C GLU A 82 -5.19 38.75 7.87
N GLY A 83 -5.83 37.96 8.75
CA GLY A 83 -7.29 37.91 8.88
C GLY A 83 -8.01 37.18 7.74
N GLN A 84 -7.29 36.40 6.92
CA GLN A 84 -7.82 35.62 5.80
C GLN A 84 -8.34 34.26 6.27
N THR A 85 -9.39 34.27 7.08
CA THR A 85 -9.91 33.07 7.78
C THR A 85 -10.49 32.02 6.84
N GLU A 86 -11.09 32.42 5.72
CA GLU A 86 -11.68 31.50 4.73
C GLU A 86 -10.60 30.68 4.03
N MET A 87 -9.56 31.32 3.49
CA MET A 87 -8.41 30.65 2.86
C MET A 87 -7.68 29.75 3.86
N ALA A 88 -7.49 30.22 5.10
CA ALA A 88 -6.89 29.40 6.16
C ALA A 88 -7.75 28.16 6.46
N GLY A 89 -9.07 28.29 6.46
CA GLY A 89 -10.03 27.20 6.66
C GLY A 89 -9.97 26.16 5.55
N GLU A 90 -10.04 26.58 4.29
CA GLU A 90 -9.95 25.67 3.14
C GLU A 90 -8.63 24.90 3.10
N LEU A 91 -7.52 25.60 3.33
CA LEU A 91 -6.19 25.00 3.38
C LEU A 91 -6.09 23.99 4.53
N ARG A 92 -6.69 24.31 5.68
CA ARG A 92 -6.73 23.41 6.83
C ARG A 92 -7.54 22.16 6.55
N THR A 93 -8.71 22.30 5.93
CA THR A 93 -9.54 21.17 5.51
C THR A 93 -8.79 20.27 4.53
N ALA A 94 -8.12 20.83 3.53
CA ALA A 94 -7.31 20.08 2.57
C ALA A 94 -6.15 19.33 3.25
N TRP A 95 -5.48 19.98 4.20
CA TRP A 95 -4.41 19.37 4.99
C TRP A 95 -4.92 18.19 5.84
N ASP A 96 -5.99 18.39 6.61
CA ASP A 96 -6.54 17.33 7.46
C ASP A 96 -7.03 16.14 6.61
N ALA A 97 -7.64 16.40 5.46
CA ALA A 97 -8.03 15.35 4.50
C ALA A 97 -6.81 14.57 3.98
N ALA A 98 -5.74 15.24 3.58
CA ALA A 98 -4.52 14.59 3.10
C ALA A 98 -3.87 13.70 4.17
N ARG A 99 -3.83 14.17 5.43
CA ARG A 99 -3.32 13.38 6.57
C ARG A 99 -4.17 12.15 6.84
N ALA A 100 -5.50 12.30 6.85
CA ALA A 100 -6.41 11.19 7.04
C ALA A 100 -6.24 10.15 5.93
N ARG A 101 -6.03 10.58 4.68
CA ARG A 101 -5.85 9.68 3.55
C ARG A 101 -4.50 8.96 3.55
N LEU A 102 -3.43 9.64 3.94
CA LEU A 102 -2.13 9.01 4.19
C LEU A 102 -2.23 7.93 5.27
N ALA A 103 -2.89 8.23 6.39
CA ALA A 103 -3.10 7.26 7.46
C ALA A 103 -3.89 6.04 6.95
N LYS A 104 -4.95 6.27 6.18
CA LYS A 104 -5.73 5.17 5.59
C LYS A 104 -4.93 4.35 4.59
N MET A 105 -4.07 4.98 3.80
CA MET A 105 -3.19 4.29 2.86
C MET A 105 -2.25 3.34 3.60
N MET A 106 -1.59 3.81 4.67
CA MET A 106 -0.71 2.97 5.49
C MET A 106 -1.47 1.82 6.16
N GLU A 107 -2.68 2.07 6.66
CA GLU A 107 -3.55 1.02 7.25
C GLU A 107 -3.88 -0.07 6.23
N VAL A 108 -4.30 0.32 5.02
CA VAL A 108 -4.63 -0.63 3.94
C VAL A 108 -3.38 -1.38 3.49
N GLU A 109 -2.22 -0.72 3.37
CA GLU A 109 -0.98 -1.41 3.04
C GLU A 109 -0.59 -2.47 4.08
N ALA A 110 -0.75 -2.16 5.38
CA ALA A 110 -0.52 -3.13 6.44
C ALA A 110 -1.46 -4.34 6.33
N GLN A 111 -2.76 -4.10 6.14
CA GLN A 111 -3.76 -5.17 5.95
C GLN A 111 -3.44 -6.03 4.72
N THR A 112 -3.03 -5.40 3.62
CA THR A 112 -2.71 -6.11 2.37
C THR A 112 -1.47 -7.00 2.54
N ARG A 113 -0.45 -6.50 3.26
CA ARG A 113 0.75 -7.27 3.60
C ARG A 113 0.41 -8.48 4.47
N ASP A 114 -0.42 -8.29 5.51
CA ASP A 114 -0.83 -9.37 6.41
C ASP A 114 -1.63 -10.45 5.66
N ALA A 115 -2.53 -10.06 4.77
CA ALA A 115 -3.28 -10.99 3.91
C ALA A 115 -2.35 -11.80 3.00
N LEU A 116 -1.35 -11.17 2.38
CA LEU A 116 -0.35 -11.86 1.55
C LEU A 116 0.48 -12.87 2.35
N MET A 117 0.85 -12.53 3.58
CA MET A 117 1.59 -13.44 4.45
C MET A 117 0.74 -14.64 4.86
N ALA A 118 -0.55 -14.44 5.17
CA ALA A 118 -1.47 -15.53 5.46
C ALA A 118 -1.67 -16.48 4.27
N VAL A 119 -1.79 -15.95 3.05
CA VAL A 119 -1.87 -16.76 1.81
C VAL A 119 -0.59 -17.55 1.60
N ARG A 120 0.58 -16.93 1.79
CA ARG A 120 1.87 -17.62 1.71
C ARG A 120 1.95 -18.78 2.70
N ASP A 121 1.56 -18.57 3.96
CA ASP A 121 1.61 -19.60 4.99
C ASP A 121 0.64 -20.75 4.69
N ALA A 122 -0.56 -20.44 4.17
CA ALA A 122 -1.51 -21.44 3.71
C ALA A 122 -0.97 -22.26 2.53
N LEU A 123 -0.32 -21.63 1.55
CA LEU A 123 0.34 -22.31 0.43
C LEU A 123 1.50 -23.19 0.91
N LEU A 124 2.33 -22.71 1.84
CA LEU A 124 3.42 -23.50 2.45
C LEU A 124 2.87 -24.70 3.22
N ALA A 125 1.75 -24.55 3.94
CA ALA A 125 1.08 -25.64 4.63
C ALA A 125 0.53 -26.68 3.64
N GLN A 126 -0.06 -26.24 2.51
CA GLN A 126 -0.53 -27.13 1.44
C GLN A 126 0.62 -27.90 0.77
N VAL A 127 1.72 -27.22 0.44
CA VAL A 127 2.94 -27.86 -0.11
C VAL A 127 3.53 -28.87 0.87
N THR A 128 3.53 -28.54 2.17
CA THR A 128 4.01 -29.45 3.23
C THR A 128 3.08 -30.64 3.42
N ALA A 129 1.76 -30.44 3.34
CA ALA A 129 0.78 -31.53 3.40
C ALA A 129 0.87 -32.45 2.18
N GLN A 130 1.07 -31.88 0.98
CA GLN A 130 1.21 -32.63 -0.26
C GLN A 130 2.53 -33.42 -0.30
N SER A 131 3.64 -32.84 0.16
CA SER A 131 4.92 -33.55 0.26
C SER A 131 4.85 -34.69 1.28
N ARG A 132 4.22 -34.49 2.45
CA ARG A 132 3.95 -35.57 3.41
C ARG A 132 3.01 -36.64 2.82
N GLY A 133 1.98 -36.25 2.07
CA GLY A 133 1.09 -37.18 1.38
C GLY A 133 1.79 -38.00 0.30
N GLN A 134 2.74 -37.40 -0.44
CA GLN A 134 3.57 -38.10 -1.41
C GLN A 134 4.58 -39.04 -0.74
N SER A 135 5.19 -38.64 0.37
CA SER A 135 6.07 -39.49 1.18
C SER A 135 5.32 -40.69 1.77
N VAL A 136 4.11 -40.49 2.31
CA VAL A 136 3.26 -41.58 2.84
C VAL A 136 2.80 -42.52 1.71
N ARG A 137 2.51 -42.00 0.51
CA ARG A 137 2.18 -42.84 -0.67
C ARG A 137 3.38 -43.64 -1.19
N ARG A 138 4.59 -43.07 -1.19
CA ARG A 138 5.83 -43.80 -1.53
C ARG A 138 6.14 -44.88 -0.51
N TYR A 139 6.14 -44.56 0.78
CA TYR A 139 6.33 -45.56 1.84
C TYR A 139 5.25 -46.65 1.85
N GLY A 140 3.99 -46.30 1.60
CA GLY A 140 2.88 -47.26 1.51
C GLY A 140 2.86 -48.09 0.21
N ALA A 141 3.59 -47.68 -0.83
CA ALA A 141 3.84 -48.45 -2.04
C ALA A 141 5.03 -49.40 -1.84
N ASP A 142 6.13 -48.91 -1.25
CA ASP A 142 7.33 -49.70 -0.97
C ASP A 142 7.06 -50.85 0.02
N LEU A 143 6.16 -50.66 0.99
CA LEU A 143 5.72 -51.74 1.91
C LEU A 143 4.82 -52.80 1.25
N ARG A 144 4.17 -52.49 0.12
CA ARG A 144 3.36 -53.48 -0.64
C ARG A 144 4.17 -54.24 -1.68
N SER A 145 5.31 -53.68 -2.11
CA SER A 145 6.26 -54.33 -3.02
C SER A 145 7.49 -54.92 -2.32
N ALA A 146 7.58 -54.83 -0.99
CA ALA A 146 8.62 -55.50 -0.22
C ALA A 146 8.49 -57.04 -0.40
N PRO A 147 9.51 -57.74 -0.92
CA PRO A 147 9.48 -59.19 -1.02
C PRO A 147 9.32 -59.80 0.37
N ARG A 148 8.35 -60.72 0.51
CA ARG A 148 8.12 -61.50 1.74
C ARG A 148 9.32 -62.40 2.01
N PHE A 149 10.35 -61.88 2.68
CA PHE A 149 11.40 -62.68 3.30
C PHE A 149 10.99 -63.04 4.73
N LEU A 150 9.97 -63.87 4.86
CA LEU A 150 9.69 -64.60 6.10
C LEU A 150 9.20 -65.99 5.72
N ASP A 151 10.13 -66.81 5.23
CA ASP A 151 10.05 -68.26 5.36
C ASP A 151 11.47 -68.76 5.64
N GLY A 152 11.65 -69.38 6.81
CA GLY A 152 12.86 -70.13 7.12
C GLY A 152 13.77 -69.53 8.18
N VAL A 153 13.31 -69.46 9.42
CA VAL A 153 14.19 -69.74 10.57
C VAL A 153 13.51 -70.85 11.36
N ARG A 154 13.98 -72.08 11.12
CA ARG A 154 13.85 -73.20 12.05
C ARG A 154 15.09 -73.23 12.93
#